data_AF-A0A914FFE5-F1
#
_entry.id   AF-A0A914FFE5-F1
#
_cell.length_a   1.000
_cell.length_b   1.000
_cell.length_c   1.000
_cell.angle_alpha   90.00
_cell.angle_beta   90.00
_cell.angle_gamma   90.00
#
_symmetry.space_group_name_H-M   'P 1'
#
loop_
_entity.id
_entity.type
_entity.pdbx_description
1 polymer ?
#
loop_
_entity_poly.entity_id
_entity_poly.type
_entity_poly.pdbx_seq_one_letter_code
_entity_poly.pdbx_strand_id
1 'polypeptide(L)'
;MLELLLWYNELVGGVLALTMDDYRSINGYSNLYWAWEDDDMGKRLLSQNYTIERPNQEFARFSMLKHGKRKRTAPKLIYKLLESVGTRWKNDGLNNTDLNHMI
;
A
#
# COMPACT_ATOMS: atom_id res chain seq x y z
N MET A 1 -6.33 25.78 8.86
CA MET A 1 -5.12 25.13 8.34
C MET A 1 -5.40 23.64 8.41
N LEU A 2 -5.50 22.94 7.28
CA LEU A 2 -5.71 21.48 7.30
C LEU A 2 -4.40 20.86 7.80
N GLU A 3 -4.42 20.28 9.00
CA GLU A 3 -3.26 19.57 9.54
C GLU A 3 -2.88 18.42 8.60
N LEU A 4 -1.63 18.41 8.15
CA LEU A 4 -1.03 17.32 7.38
C LEU A 4 -0.65 16.19 8.33
N LEU A 5 -1.65 15.63 9.02
CA LEU A 5 -1.46 14.56 9.97
C LEU A 5 -1.28 13.23 9.23
N LEU A 6 -0.22 12.51 9.55
CA LEU A 6 -0.11 11.09 9.21
C LEU A 6 -1.03 10.33 10.16
N TRP A 7 -2.02 9.60 9.64
CA TRP A 7 -3.01 8.93 10.48
C TRP A 7 -2.48 7.66 11.15
N TYR A 8 -1.50 6.99 10.53
CA TYR A 8 -0.83 5.79 11.03
C TYR A 8 0.51 5.58 10.31
N ASN A 9 1.42 4.84 10.95
CA ASN A 9 2.83 4.77 10.54
C ASN A 9 3.04 4.08 9.20
N GLU A 10 2.23 3.06 8.91
CA GLU A 10 2.28 2.25 7.69
C GLU A 10 1.56 2.88 6.48
N LEU A 11 1.02 4.10 6.59
CA LEU A 11 0.33 4.76 5.47
C LEU A 11 1.31 5.12 4.35
N VAL A 12 1.28 4.37 3.26
CA VAL A 12 2.14 4.58 2.07
C VAL A 12 1.37 4.99 0.82
N GLY A 13 0.05 5.21 0.94
CA GLY A 13 -0.80 5.64 -0.18
C GLY A 13 -0.51 7.05 -0.67
N GLY A 14 -0.90 7.31 -1.92
CA GLY A 14 -0.69 8.60 -2.60
C GLY A 14 0.59 8.63 -3.43
N VAL A 15 1.77 8.66 -2.78
CA VAL A 15 3.07 8.60 -3.45
C VAL A 15 4.04 7.76 -2.62
N LEU A 16 4.54 6.67 -3.20
CA LEU A 16 5.55 5.79 -2.63
C LEU A 16 6.70 5.63 -3.63
N ALA A 17 7.93 5.68 -3.14
CA ALA A 17 9.13 5.39 -3.92
C ALA A 17 9.86 4.19 -3.31
N LEU A 18 10.21 3.22 -4.14
CA LEU A 18 10.97 2.03 -3.78
C LEU A 18 12.05 1.79 -4.83
N THR A 19 13.19 1.26 -4.42
CA THR A 19 14.14 0.71 -5.39
C THR A 19 13.55 -0.56 -6.03
N MET A 20 14.02 -0.94 -7.21
CA MET A 20 13.57 -2.18 -7.86
C MET A 20 13.93 -3.42 -7.04
N ASP A 21 15.02 -3.38 -6.29
CA ASP A 21 15.45 -4.49 -5.46
C ASP A 21 14.57 -4.62 -4.22
N ASP A 22 14.21 -3.50 -3.57
CA ASP A 22 13.25 -3.49 -2.47
C ASP A 22 11.86 -3.93 -2.91
N TYR A 23 11.42 -3.49 -4.09
CA TYR A 23 10.14 -3.93 -4.65
C TYR A 23 10.10 -5.45 -4.88
N ARG A 24 11.21 -6.02 -5.38
CA ARG A 24 11.31 -7.48 -5.59
C ARG A 24 11.44 -8.26 -4.30
N SER A 25 12.18 -7.74 -3.31
CA SER A 25 12.42 -8.44 -2.03
C SER A 25 11.13 -8.67 -1.24
N ILE A 26 10.16 -7.75 -1.33
CA ILE A 26 8.85 -7.83 -0.68
C ILE A 26 7.78 -8.51 -1.55
N ASN A 27 8.18 -9.13 -2.66
CA ASN A 27 7.30 -9.74 -3.65
C ASN A 27 6.27 -8.76 -4.25
N GLY A 28 6.62 -7.48 -4.39
CA GLY A 28 5.77 -6.45 -4.98
C GLY A 28 4.39 -6.27 -4.32
N TYR A 29 3.47 -5.66 -5.09
CA TYR A 29 2.10 -5.39 -4.66
C TYR A 29 1.22 -6.65 -4.62
N SER A 30 0.15 -6.60 -3.84
CA SER A 30 -0.79 -7.70 -3.69
C SER A 30 -1.73 -7.83 -4.91
N ASN A 31 -1.97 -9.04 -5.40
CA ASN A 31 -2.89 -9.26 -6.52
C ASN A 31 -4.38 -9.38 -6.10
N LEU A 32 -4.66 -9.45 -4.79
CA LEU A 32 -6.02 -9.66 -4.26
C LEU A 32 -6.87 -8.39 -4.08
N TYR A 33 -6.33 -7.21 -4.38
CA TYR A 33 -7.04 -5.94 -4.16
C TYR A 33 -7.57 -5.35 -5.47
N TRP A 34 -8.87 -5.05 -5.48
CA TRP A 34 -9.54 -4.27 -6.52
C TRP A 34 -9.94 -2.87 -6.00
N ALA A 35 -9.13 -2.36 -5.07
CA ALA A 35 -9.10 -1.07 -4.38
C ALA A 35 -8.45 -1.28 -2.99
N TRP A 36 -8.01 -0.22 -2.29
CA TRP A 36 -7.50 -0.29 -0.90
C TRP A 36 -6.21 -1.11 -0.72
N GLU A 37 -5.34 -1.08 -1.73
CA GLU A 37 -4.13 -1.90 -1.79
C GLU A 37 -2.98 -1.33 -0.95
N ASP A 38 -2.85 0.01 -0.87
CA ASP A 38 -1.72 0.70 -0.22
C ASP A 38 -1.47 0.26 1.25
N ASP A 39 -2.52 -0.06 2.01
CA ASP A 39 -2.41 -0.53 3.39
C ASP A 39 -1.72 -1.90 3.48
N ASP A 40 -1.91 -2.76 2.48
CA ASP A 40 -1.23 -4.05 2.37
C ASP A 40 0.26 -3.85 2.13
N MET A 41 0.63 -3.00 1.17
CA MET A 41 2.02 -2.66 0.87
C MET A 41 2.74 -2.09 2.10
N GLY A 42 2.11 -1.17 2.84
CA GLY A 42 2.67 -0.65 4.09
C GLY A 42 2.95 -1.76 5.11
N LYS A 43 2.01 -2.68 5.28
CA LYS A 43 2.20 -3.85 6.17
C LYS A 43 3.25 -4.83 5.66
N ARG A 44 3.39 -5.04 4.34
CA ARG A 44 4.46 -5.86 3.76
C ARG A 44 5.83 -5.32 4.12
N LEU A 45 6.05 -4.03 3.88
CA LEU A 45 7.30 -3.33 4.21
C LEU A 45 7.65 -3.53 5.69
N LEU A 46 6.73 -3.22 6.59
CA LEU A 46 6.97 -3.37 8.03
C LEU A 46 7.21 -4.82 8.44
N SER A 47 6.51 -5.79 7.83
CA SER A 47 6.70 -7.23 8.13
C SER A 47 8.09 -7.75 7.72
N GLN A 48 8.75 -7.07 6.77
CA GLN A 48 10.09 -7.37 6.29
C GLN A 48 11.15 -6.46 6.93
N ASN A 49 10.80 -5.78 8.03
CA ASN A 49 11.67 -4.88 8.79
C ASN A 49 12.20 -3.67 8.00
N TYR A 50 11.49 -3.25 6.95
CA TYR A 50 11.79 -1.99 6.28
C TYR A 50 11.40 -0.79 7.16
N THR A 51 12.16 0.29 7.04
CA THR A 51 11.82 1.59 7.62
C THR A 51 11.17 2.45 6.54
N ILE A 52 10.02 3.06 6.87
CA ILE A 52 9.34 4.00 5.97
C ILE A 52 9.89 5.40 6.25
N GLU A 53 10.75 5.89 5.37
CA GLU A 53 11.27 7.24 5.44
C GLU A 53 10.26 8.24 4.86
N ARG A 54 10.20 9.43 5.48
CA ARG A 54 9.29 10.50 5.05
C ARG A 54 10.05 11.81 4.94
N PRO A 55 9.87 12.56 3.84
CA PRO A 55 10.48 13.87 3.70
C PRO A 55 9.88 14.88 4.69
N ASN A 56 10.63 15.95 4.97
CA ASN A 56 10.17 17.00 5.87
C ASN A 56 8.89 17.66 5.32
N GLN A 57 7.88 17.77 6.20
CA GLN A 57 6.56 18.32 5.90
C GLN A 57 6.58 19.81 5.52
N GLU A 58 7.67 20.53 5.78
CA GLU A 58 7.82 21.94 5.40
C GLU A 58 7.84 22.13 3.88
N PHE A 59 8.39 21.18 3.13
CA PHE A 59 8.52 21.27 1.66
C PHE A 59 7.87 20.11 0.90
N ALA A 60 7.55 18.98 1.56
CA ALA A 60 6.92 17.84 0.91
C ALA A 60 5.39 17.79 1.12
N ARG A 61 4.70 18.87 0.75
CA ARG A 61 3.24 18.98 0.84
C ARG A 61 2.59 18.65 -0.49
N PHE A 62 1.58 17.79 -0.45
CA PHE A 62 0.75 17.45 -1.61
C PHE A 62 -0.64 18.03 -1.47
N SER A 63 -1.25 18.40 -2.60
CA SER A 63 -2.65 18.80 -2.68
C SER A 63 -3.42 17.78 -3.50
N MET A 64 -4.61 17.40 -3.03
CA MET A 64 -5.50 16.47 -3.71
C MET A 64 -6.45 17.22 -4.65
N LEU A 65 -6.57 16.78 -5.90
CA LEU A 65 -7.63 17.26 -6.78
C LEU A 65 -8.99 16.86 -6.19
N LYS A 66 -9.96 17.78 -6.25
CA LYS A 66 -11.29 17.52 -5.70
C LYS A 66 -11.93 16.31 -6.39
N HIS A 67 -12.31 15.31 -5.61
CA HIS A 67 -13.07 14.15 -6.09
C HIS A 67 -14.15 13.74 -5.08
N GLY A 68 -15.19 13.07 -5.56
CA GLY A 68 -16.21 12.48 -4.69
C GLY A 68 -15.64 11.34 -3.86
N LYS A 69 -16.13 11.16 -2.62
CA LYS A 69 -15.79 9.98 -1.82
C LYS A 69 -16.42 8.75 -2.46
N ARG A 70 -15.60 7.72 -2.77
CA ARG A 70 -16.11 6.42 -3.20
C ARG A 70 -16.68 5.65 -2.01
N LYS A 71 -17.76 4.91 -2.23
CA LYS A 71 -18.30 3.97 -1.23
C LYS A 71 -17.30 2.83 -1.02
N ARG A 72 -17.10 2.40 0.22
CA ARG A 72 -16.24 1.24 0.53
C ARG A 72 -16.90 -0.03 0.01
N THR A 73 -16.16 -0.82 -0.76
CA THR A 73 -16.58 -2.13 -1.25
C THR A 73 -16.06 -3.21 -0.30
N ALA A 74 -16.93 -4.16 0.08
CA ALA A 74 -16.55 -5.35 0.85
C ALA A 74 -15.56 -5.14 2.04
N PRO A 75 -15.81 -4.19 2.96
CA PRO A 75 -14.84 -3.83 4.01
C PRO A 75 -14.42 -5.00 4.90
N LYS A 76 -15.34 -5.93 5.21
CA LYS A 76 -15.02 -7.14 6.00
C LYS A 76 -13.98 -8.04 5.32
N LEU A 77 -14.01 -8.13 3.99
CA LEU A 77 -13.03 -8.92 3.23
C LEU A 77 -11.67 -8.22 3.25
N ILE A 78 -11.65 -6.91 3.06
CA ILE A 78 -10.42 -6.10 3.11
C ILE A 78 -9.73 -6.26 4.46
N TYR A 79 -10.45 -6.16 5.58
CA TYR A 79 -9.84 -6.32 6.90
C TYR A 79 -9.24 -7.72 7.11
N LYS A 80 -9.93 -8.78 6.66
CA LYS A 80 -9.39 -10.14 6.70
C LYS A 80 -8.11 -10.29 5.86
N LEU A 81 -8.06 -9.68 4.68
CA LEU A 81 -6.85 -9.66 3.86
C LEU A 81 -5.70 -8.95 4.60
N LEU A 82 -5.98 -7.78 5.19
CA LEU A 82 -5.00 -6.99 5.95
C LEU A 82 -4.50 -7.66 7.24
N GLU A 83 -5.22 -8.63 7.80
CA GLU A 83 -4.74 -9.45 8.93
C GLU A 83 -3.74 -10.51 8.46
N SER A 84 -3.87 -10.99 7.21
CA SER A 84 -3.07 -12.09 6.66
C SER A 84 -1.76 -11.66 6.00
N VAL A 85 -1.51 -10.35 5.84
CA VAL A 85 -0.39 -9.82 5.02
C VAL A 85 0.96 -10.45 5.38
N GLY A 86 1.29 -10.48 6.67
CA GLY A 86 2.61 -10.90 7.16
C GLY A 86 3.01 -12.33 6.78
N THR A 87 2.04 -13.19 6.47
CA THR A 87 2.28 -14.55 5.96
C THR A 87 1.98 -14.68 4.47
N ARG A 88 0.95 -13.98 3.99
CA ARG A 88 0.42 -14.08 2.62
C ARG A 88 1.37 -13.53 1.56
N TRP A 89 2.11 -12.46 1.85
CA TRP A 89 2.93 -11.74 0.87
C TRP A 89 3.91 -12.63 0.10
N LYS A 90 4.38 -13.74 0.70
CA LYS A 90 5.29 -14.70 0.06
C LYS A 90 4.67 -15.43 -1.13
N ASN A 91 3.35 -15.62 -1.10
CA ASN A 91 2.60 -16.42 -2.05
C ASN A 91 1.58 -15.58 -2.84
N ASP A 92 1.61 -14.27 -2.69
CA ASP A 92 0.76 -13.35 -3.43
C ASP A 92 1.54 -12.08 -3.76
N GLY A 93 1.77 -11.85 -5.05
CA GLY A 93 2.35 -10.63 -5.57
C GLY A 93 3.11 -10.90 -6.86
N LEU A 94 4.28 -10.31 -6.99
CA LEU A 94 5.08 -10.33 -8.22
C LEU A 94 5.37 -11.74 -8.75
N ASN A 95 5.55 -12.72 -7.87
CA ASN A 95 5.86 -14.10 -8.24
C ASN A 95 4.69 -14.90 -8.83
N ASN A 96 3.46 -14.39 -8.76
CA ASN A 96 2.27 -15.06 -9.29
C ASN A 96 1.28 -14.10 -9.95
N THR A 97 1.79 -13.02 -10.53
CA THR A 97 0.99 -12.15 -11.39
C THR A 97 0.60 -12.88 -12.68
N ASP A 98 -0.69 -13.15 -12.86
CA ASP A 98 -1.22 -13.61 -14.14
C ASP A 98 -1.34 -12.43 -15.11
N LEU A 99 -0.35 -12.28 -16.00
CA LEU A 99 -0.40 -11.30 -17.09
C LEU A 99 -1.60 -11.49 -18.03
N ASN A 100 -2.16 -12.71 -18.08
CA ASN A 100 -3.29 -13.05 -18.95
C ASN A 100 -4.66 -12.60 -18.40
N HIS A 101 -4.73 -12.06 -17.18
CA HIS A 101 -5.99 -11.56 -16.58
C HIS A 101 -6.14 -10.03 -16.64
N MET A 102 -5.20 -9.32 -17.30
CA MET A 102 -5.16 -7.86 -17.34
C MET A 102 -5.62 -7.24 -18.68
N ILE A 103 -6.46 -7.92 -19.47
CA ILE A 103 -7.10 -7.34 -20.67
C ILE A 103 -8.59 -7.66 -20.70
#